data_AF-A0A1F5X5G4-F1
#
_entry.id   AF-A0A1F5X5G4-F1
#
_cell.length_a   1.000
_cell.length_b   1.000
_cell.length_c   1.000
_cell.angle_alpha   90.00
_cell.angle_beta   90.00
_cell.angle_gamma   90.00
#
_symmetry.space_group_name_H-M   'P 1'
#
loop_
_entity.id
_entity.type
_entity.pdbx_description
1 polymer ?
#
loop_
_entity_poly.entity_id
_entity_poly.type
_entity_poly.pdbx_seq_one_letter_code
_entity_poly.pdbx_strand_id
1 'polypeptide(L)'
;MPGDYKIFLESRAEKDLGRLEIELRRRVLARLLSLKHNPRPSGAKKLEGSRFAWRIRIGDWRVVYEIYDKVKEIKIYRIKHRREGY
;
A
#
# COMPACT_ATOMS: atom_id res chain seq x y z
N MET A 1 9.64 20.26 -8.77
CA MET A 1 9.10 18.92 -9.12
C MET A 1 8.70 18.24 -7.82
N PRO A 2 7.43 17.84 -7.61
CA PRO A 2 7.03 17.24 -6.34
C PRO A 2 7.84 15.96 -6.15
N GLY A 3 8.50 15.82 -5.01
CA GLY A 3 9.43 14.72 -4.79
C GLY A 3 8.70 13.38 -4.81
N ASP A 4 9.02 12.57 -5.81
CA ASP A 4 8.53 11.21 -5.96
C ASP A 4 8.87 10.37 -4.73
N TYR A 5 7.87 9.78 -4.08
CA TYR A 5 8.11 8.86 -2.97
C TYR A 5 8.68 7.53 -3.47
N LYS A 6 9.71 7.00 -2.80
CA LYS A 6 10.23 5.67 -3.09
C LYS A 6 9.33 4.62 -2.45
N ILE A 7 8.90 3.63 -3.23
CA ILE A 7 8.06 2.54 -2.73
C ILE A 7 8.94 1.33 -2.45
N PHE A 8 8.84 0.81 -1.24
CA PHE A 8 9.51 -0.41 -0.79
C PHE A 8 8.45 -1.46 -0.46
N LEU A 9 8.65 -2.68 -0.96
CA LEU A 9 7.83 -3.83 -0.63
C LEU A 9 8.55 -4.63 0.45
N GLU A 10 7.90 -4.78 1.61
CA GLU A 10 8.40 -5.71 2.63
C GLU A 10 8.24 -7.14 2.14
N SER A 11 9.08 -8.07 2.59
CA SER A 11 9.06 -9.48 2.13
C SER A 11 7.70 -10.16 2.31
N ARG A 12 6.93 -9.70 3.30
CA ARG A 12 5.55 -10.13 3.54
C ARG A 12 4.59 -9.66 2.45
N ALA A 13 4.66 -8.38 2.07
CA ALA A 13 3.86 -7.81 1.00
C ALA A 13 4.23 -8.41 -0.36
N GLU A 14 5.50 -8.71 -0.59
CA GLU A 14 5.95 -9.38 -1.81
C GLU A 14 5.35 -10.79 -1.94
N LYS A 15 5.37 -11.57 -0.86
CA LYS A 15 4.69 -12.89 -0.80
C LYS A 15 3.19 -12.77 -1.01
N ASP A 16 2.55 -11.78 -0.38
CA ASP A 16 1.12 -11.52 -0.55
C ASP A 16 0.80 -11.18 -2.02
N LEU A 17 1.61 -10.33 -2.65
CA LEU A 17 1.47 -9.95 -4.06
C LEU A 17 1.68 -11.14 -5.01
N GLY A 18 2.62 -12.03 -4.69
CA GLY A 18 2.89 -13.24 -5.46
C GLY A 18 1.77 -14.28 -5.44
N ARG A 19 0.89 -14.23 -4.43
CA ARG A 19 -0.31 -15.08 -4.32
C ARG A 19 -1.52 -14.54 -5.08
N LEU A 20 -1.44 -13.30 -5.57
CA LEU A 20 -2.53 -12.69 -6.32
C LEU A 20 -2.55 -13.20 -7.76
N GLU A 21 -3.75 -13.35 -8.30
CA GLU A 21 -3.94 -13.57 -9.73
C GLU A 21 -3.37 -12.40 -10.55
N ILE A 22 -2.96 -12.70 -11.79
CA ILE A 22 -2.23 -11.76 -12.66
C ILE A 22 -2.97 -10.44 -12.85
N GLU A 23 -4.29 -10.47 -13.08
CA GLU A 23 -5.08 -9.26 -13.27
C GLU A 23 -5.13 -8.39 -12.02
N LEU A 24 -5.34 -9.01 -10.87
CA LEU A 24 -5.38 -8.32 -9.60
C LEU A 24 -4.01 -7.75 -9.22
N ARG A 25 -2.94 -8.52 -9.43
CA ARG A 25 -1.56 -8.06 -9.22
C ARG A 25 -1.27 -6.80 -10.03
N ARG A 26 -1.69 -6.74 -11.29
CA ARG A 26 -1.56 -5.53 -12.14
C ARG A 26 -2.33 -4.35 -11.56
N ARG A 27 -3.57 -4.55 -11.11
CA ARG A 27 -4.38 -3.49 -10.47
C ARG A 27 -3.72 -2.96 -9.20
N VAL A 28 -3.22 -3.86 -8.35
CA VAL A 28 -2.53 -3.49 -7.12
C VAL A 28 -1.25 -2.71 -7.43
N LEU A 29 -0.41 -3.18 -8.34
CA LEU A 29 0.81 -2.50 -8.74
C LEU A 29 0.54 -1.10 -9.30
N ALA A 30 -0.45 -0.94 -10.18
CA ALA A 30 -0.84 0.36 -10.72
C ALA A 30 -1.24 1.33 -9.59
N ARG A 31 -1.99 0.83 -8.59
CA ARG A 31 -2.37 1.65 -7.45
C ARG A 31 -1.19 1.99 -6.54
N LEU A 32 -0.28 1.04 -6.30
CA LEU A 32 0.95 1.30 -5.55
C LEU A 32 1.77 2.39 -6.23
N LEU A 33 2.00 2.29 -7.54
CA LEU A 33 2.72 3.32 -8.30
C LEU A 33 2.07 4.71 -8.18
N SER A 34 0.74 4.79 -8.12
CA SER A 34 0.05 6.07 -7.90
C SER A 34 0.37 6.71 -6.53
N LEU A 35 0.77 5.90 -5.52
CA LEU A 35 1.17 6.40 -4.20
C LEU A 35 2.47 7.21 -4.24
N LYS A 36 3.32 6.99 -5.25
CA LYS A 36 4.56 7.76 -5.47
C LYS A 36 4.29 9.26 -5.57
N HIS A 37 3.20 9.62 -6.23
CA HIS A 37 2.81 11.01 -6.47
C HIS A 37 1.74 11.49 -5.47
N ASN A 38 0.86 10.59 -5.02
CA ASN A 38 -0.15 10.88 -4.03
C ASN A 38 -0.15 9.82 -2.93
N PRO A 39 0.68 9.97 -1.87
CA PRO A 39 0.84 8.96 -0.83
C PRO A 39 -0.42 8.79 0.04
N ARG A 40 -1.34 9.77 0.01
CA ARG A 40 -2.60 9.77 0.79
C ARG A 40 -3.79 9.98 -0.16
N PRO A 41 -4.07 9.02 -1.05
CA PRO A 41 -5.17 9.15 -1.98
C PRO A 41 -6.51 9.11 -1.26
N SER A 42 -7.57 9.59 -1.92
CA SER A 42 -8.94 9.46 -1.40
C SER A 42 -9.26 8.00 -1.07
N GLY A 43 -9.79 7.76 0.14
CA GLY A 43 -10.04 6.42 0.69
C GLY A 43 -8.89 5.82 1.51
N ALA A 44 -7.73 6.48 1.59
CA ALA A 44 -6.70 6.15 2.57
C ALA A 44 -7.17 6.52 3.97
N LYS A 45 -7.19 5.54 4.88
CA LYS A 45 -7.48 5.74 6.30
C LYS A 45 -6.25 5.45 7.13
N LYS A 46 -5.94 6.34 8.07
CA LYS A 46 -4.90 6.08 9.06
C LYS A 46 -5.34 4.94 9.98
N LEU A 47 -4.43 4.04 10.33
CA LEU A 47 -4.70 2.97 11.29
C LEU A 47 -4.52 3.52 12.71
N GLU A 48 -5.50 3.26 13.59
CA GLU A 48 -5.41 3.63 15.00
C GLU A 48 -4.30 2.81 15.69
N GLY A 49 -3.53 3.46 16.57
CA GLY A 49 -2.37 2.87 17.24
C GLY A 49 -1.04 2.98 16.51
N SER A 50 -1.02 3.35 15.22
CA SER A 50 0.22 3.53 14.45
C SER A 50 0.47 4.98 14.04
N ARG A 51 1.70 5.47 14.25
CA ARG A 51 2.09 6.86 13.87
C ARG A 51 2.09 7.08 12.36
N PHE A 52 2.54 6.08 11.60
CA PHE A 52 2.82 6.21 10.17
C PHE A 52 1.98 5.29 9.29
N ALA A 53 1.19 4.38 9.87
CA ALA A 53 0.48 3.35 9.10
C ALA A 53 -0.87 3.84 8.56
N TRP A 54 -1.10 3.50 7.30
CA TRP A 54 -2.26 3.81 6.49
C TRP A 54 -2.79 2.54 5.83
N ARG A 55 -4.06 2.60 5.49
CA ARG A 55 -4.75 1.54 4.78
C ARG A 55 -5.52 2.11 3.61
N ILE A 56 -5.33 1.52 2.43
CA ILE A 56 -6.17 1.80 1.25
C ILE A 56 -6.94 0.55 0.82
N ARG A 57 -8.11 0.76 0.25
CA ARG A 57 -8.91 -0.29 -0.38
C ARG A 57 -8.65 -0.31 -1.88
N ILE A 58 -8.42 -1.50 -2.43
CA ILE A 58 -8.24 -1.77 -3.86
C ILE A 58 -9.18 -2.91 -4.22
N GLY A 59 -10.39 -2.57 -4.69
CA GLY A 59 -11.45 -3.57 -4.90
C GLY A 59 -11.77 -4.32 -3.62
N ASP A 60 -11.53 -5.63 -3.62
CA ASP A 60 -11.72 -6.51 -2.46
C ASP A 60 -10.47 -6.72 -1.61
N TRP A 61 -9.40 -5.98 -1.88
CA TRP A 61 -8.14 -6.07 -1.15
C TRP A 61 -7.86 -4.82 -0.34
N ARG A 62 -7.13 -5.00 0.76
CA ARG A 62 -6.66 -3.93 1.64
C ARG A 62 -5.14 -3.96 1.64
N VAL A 63 -4.55 -2.82 1.32
CA VAL A 63 -3.10 -2.63 1.40
C VAL A 63 -2.81 -1.80 2.64
N VAL A 64 -1.95 -2.33 3.50
CA VAL A 64 -1.41 -1.62 4.65
C VAL A 64 -0.01 -1.13 4.29
N TYR A 65 0.21 0.16 4.47
CA TYR A 65 1.47 0.80 4.14
C TYR A 65 1.81 1.90 5.12
N GLU A 66 3.09 2.25 5.22
CA GLU A 66 3.57 3.34 6.03
C GLU A 66 4.14 4.44 5.16
N ILE A 67 3.96 5.70 5.58
CA ILE A 67 4.47 6.87 4.87
C ILE A 67 5.51 7.56 5.76
N TYR A 68 6.72 7.66 5.24
CA TYR A 68 7.85 8.31 5.88
C TYR A 68 8.14 9.64 5.17
N ASP A 69 7.41 10.69 5.52
CA ASP A 69 7.50 12.00 4.85
C ASP A 69 8.91 12.61 4.91
N LYS A 70 9.66 12.36 5.99
CA LYS A 70 11.03 12.88 6.18
C LYS A 70 12.01 12.42 5.10
N VAL A 71 11.87 11.17 4.67
CA VAL A 71 12.76 10.52 3.68
C VAL A 71 12.05 10.27 2.34
N LYS A 72 10.78 10.68 2.21
CA LYS A 72 9.91 10.42 1.06
C LYS A 72 9.86 8.93 0.69
N GLU A 73 9.62 8.09 1.70
CA GLU A 73 9.53 6.64 1.49
C GLU A 73 8.13 6.13 1.85
N ILE A 74 7.68 5.12 1.11
CA ILE A 74 6.44 4.40 1.33
C ILE A 74 6.78 2.93 1.48
N LYS A 75 6.49 2.35 2.64
CA LYS A 75 6.73 0.93 2.90
C LYS A 75 5.43 0.15 2.87
N ILE A 76 5.30 -0.79 1.96
CA ILE A 76 4.13 -1.66 1.85
C ILE A 76 4.34 -2.87 2.76
N TYR A 77 3.52 -2.99 3.81
CA TYR A 77 3.67 -4.03 4.83
C TYR A 77 2.89 -5.31 4.50
N ARG A 78 1.64 -5.16 4.06
CA ARG A 78 0.71 -6.27 3.85
C ARG A 78 -0.30 -5.98 2.75
N ILE A 79 -0.69 -7.02 2.01
CA ILE A 79 -1.76 -6.98 1.02
C ILE A 79 -2.73 -8.11 1.34
N LYS A 80 -3.88 -7.78 1.91
CA LYS A 80 -4.84 -8.79 2.41
C LYS A 80 -6.20 -8.69 1.73
N HIS A 81 -6.82 -9.84 1.50
CA HIS A 81 -8.20 -9.88 1.00
C HIS A 81 -9.15 -9.38 2.09
N ARG A 82 -10.27 -8.74 1.72
CA ARG A 82 -11.25 -8.19 2.66
C ARG A 82 -11.88 -9.24 3.57
N ARG A 83 -11.81 -10.52 3.16
CA ARG A 83 -12.35 -11.70 3.84
C ARG A 83 -11.41 -12.25 4.90
N GLU A 84 -10.11 -11.99 4.80
CA GLU A 84 -9.18 -12.27 5.90
C GLU A 84 -9.28 -11.16 6.94
N GLY A 85 -10.44 -11.05 7.61
CA GLY A 85 -10.62 -10.13 8.74
C GLY A 85 -9.43 -10.21 9.71
N TYR A 86 -9.04 -9.06 10.26
CA TYR A 86 -7.92 -8.91 11.20
C TYR A 86 -7.99 -9.92 12.34
#